data_AF-A0A7Y9KDE2-F1
#
_entry.id   AF-A0A7Y9KDE2-F1
#
_cell.length_a   1.000
_cell.length_b   1.000
_cell.length_c   1.000
_cell.angle_alpha   90.00
_cell.angle_beta   90.00
_cell.angle_gamma   90.00
#
_symmetry.space_group_name_H-M   'P 1'
#
loop_
_entity.id
_entity.type
_entity.pdbx_description
1 polymer ?
#
loop_
_entity_poly.entity_id
_entity_poly.type
_entity_poly.pdbx_seq_one_letter_code
_entity_poly.pdbx_strand_id
1 'polypeptide(L)'
;MEYLVQFRVDVPAGTSDAEIERRRDAEAAAAADLAAQGHIARIWAVPGTSPIMGLYRADDRPQLDALLRGLPLYDWMRITVTPLGPHPNDPARAAAPGPAGGRLPGPRLTLVYRLEAALDAPLDLGEVAAGHRRIVALTGGTFAGPDIRGILLPGASADWQIALADGTALGDIRYTLRTDAGDLLYVRSRSVRHGSAEVLARLGRGEDVDPSEYVFRAATEIETAARGLDWLNKGVFVTVGGRRSAEVVYETYLAG
;
A
#
# COMPACT_ATOMS: atom_id res chain seq x y z
N MET A 1 -16.84 -9.11 -15.78
CA MET A 1 -16.93 -10.59 -15.73
C MET A 1 -15.52 -11.18 -15.65
N GLU A 2 -15.37 -12.38 -15.07
CA GLU A 2 -14.08 -13.09 -15.01
C GLU A 2 -14.08 -14.29 -15.96
N TYR A 3 -12.92 -14.58 -16.54
CA TYR A 3 -12.74 -15.66 -17.51
C TYR A 3 -11.45 -16.42 -17.22
N LEU A 4 -11.53 -17.75 -17.21
CA LEU A 4 -10.35 -18.60 -17.29
C LEU A 4 -9.98 -18.72 -18.77
N VAL A 5 -8.83 -18.17 -19.12
CA VAL A 5 -8.26 -18.24 -20.46
C VAL A 5 -7.09 -19.22 -20.42
N GLN A 6 -7.20 -20.30 -21.18
CA GLN A 6 -6.13 -21.27 -21.34
C GLN A 6 -5.54 -21.12 -22.73
N PHE A 7 -4.23 -20.92 -22.85
CA PHE A 7 -3.60 -20.80 -24.15
C PHE A 7 -2.36 -21.68 -24.29
N ARG A 8 -2.22 -22.26 -25.49
CA ARG A 8 -1.05 -22.99 -25.96
C ARG A 8 -0.43 -22.24 -27.12
N VAL A 9 0.86 -21.97 -27.05
CA VAL A 9 1.59 -21.30 -28.14
C VAL A 9 2.20 -22.38 -29.04
N ASP A 10 1.74 -22.45 -30.28
CA ASP A 10 2.26 -23.30 -31.33
C ASP A 10 3.01 -22.42 -32.33
N VAL A 11 4.34 -22.40 -32.23
CA VAL A 11 5.18 -21.60 -33.15
C VAL A 11 5.17 -22.25 -34.55
N PRO A 12 4.87 -21.51 -35.63
CA PRO A 12 4.90 -22.05 -36.98
C PRO A 12 6.28 -22.60 -37.37
N ALA A 13 6.29 -23.72 -38.10
CA ALA A 13 7.54 -24.31 -38.61
C ALA A 13 8.27 -23.32 -39.54
N GLY A 14 9.59 -23.19 -39.36
CA GLY A 14 10.41 -22.27 -40.14
C GLY A 14 10.46 -20.84 -39.62
N THR A 15 9.79 -20.53 -38.50
CA THR A 15 9.93 -19.24 -37.83
C THR A 15 11.34 -19.11 -37.24
N SER A 16 12.07 -18.04 -37.59
CA SER A 16 13.42 -17.80 -37.06
C SER A 16 13.40 -17.46 -35.56
N ASP A 17 14.45 -17.83 -34.83
CA ASP A 17 14.58 -17.52 -33.39
C ASP A 17 14.43 -16.02 -33.10
N ALA A 18 14.96 -15.15 -33.96
CA ALA A 18 14.84 -13.70 -33.82
C ALA A 18 13.39 -13.18 -33.94
N GLU A 19 12.56 -13.84 -34.75
CA GLU A 19 11.12 -13.53 -34.85
C GLU A 19 10.36 -14.02 -33.61
N ILE A 20 10.70 -15.23 -33.14
CA ILE A 20 10.11 -15.81 -31.93
C ILE A 20 10.38 -14.90 -30.73
N GLU A 21 11.63 -14.48 -30.55
CA GLU A 21 12.02 -13.63 -29.42
C GLU A 21 11.32 -12.27 -29.48
N ARG A 22 11.35 -11.61 -30.64
CA ARG A 22 10.68 -10.31 -30.80
C ARG A 22 9.19 -10.37 -30.48
N ARG A 23 8.50 -11.43 -30.90
CA ARG A 23 7.06 -11.59 -30.58
C ARG A 23 6.82 -11.90 -29.11
N ARG A 24 7.69 -12.67 -28.47
CA ARG A 24 7.61 -12.93 -27.03
C ARG A 24 7.84 -11.66 -26.21
N ASP A 25 8.79 -10.82 -26.60
CA ASP A 25 9.03 -9.53 -25.96
C ASP A 25 7.82 -8.60 -26.11
N ALA A 26 7.29 -8.52 -27.33
CA ALA A 26 6.08 -7.73 -27.60
C ALA A 26 4.87 -8.26 -26.82
N GLU A 27 4.72 -9.58 -26.71
CA GLU A 27 3.68 -10.22 -25.91
C GLU A 27 3.81 -9.87 -24.43
N ALA A 28 5.02 -9.94 -23.88
CA ALA A 28 5.27 -9.61 -22.49
C ALA A 28 4.91 -8.14 -22.19
N ALA A 29 5.24 -7.22 -23.10
CA ALA A 29 4.86 -5.81 -22.99
C ALA A 29 3.33 -5.63 -23.06
N ALA A 30 2.66 -6.23 -24.05
CA ALA A 30 1.21 -6.13 -24.18
C ALA A 30 0.46 -6.74 -22.99
N ALA A 31 0.93 -7.88 -22.47
CA ALA A 31 0.37 -8.51 -21.28
C ALA A 31 0.59 -7.64 -20.03
N ALA A 32 1.74 -6.96 -19.90
CA ALA A 32 1.99 -6.01 -18.82
C ALA A 32 1.02 -4.82 -18.87
N ASP A 33 0.76 -4.27 -20.06
CA ASP A 33 -0.21 -3.18 -20.25
C ASP A 33 -1.64 -3.62 -19.89
N LEU A 34 -2.05 -4.82 -20.31
CA LEU A 34 -3.37 -5.37 -19.93
C LEU A 34 -3.47 -5.65 -18.42
N ALA A 35 -2.37 -6.06 -17.77
CA ALA A 35 -2.34 -6.21 -16.33
C ALA A 35 -2.45 -4.86 -15.61
N ALA A 36 -1.76 -3.82 -16.09
CA ALA A 36 -1.85 -2.46 -15.56
C ALA A 36 -3.26 -1.87 -15.70
N GLN A 37 -3.98 -2.23 -16.76
CA GLN A 37 -5.38 -1.85 -16.99
C GLN A 37 -6.38 -2.73 -16.20
N GLY A 38 -5.91 -3.74 -15.47
CA GLY A 38 -6.75 -4.64 -14.68
C GLY A 38 -7.46 -5.74 -15.46
N HIS A 39 -7.17 -5.89 -16.75
CA HIS A 39 -7.73 -6.94 -17.61
C HIS A 39 -7.06 -8.30 -17.40
N ILE A 40 -5.79 -8.34 -17.00
CA ILE A 40 -5.11 -9.56 -16.57
C ILE A 40 -4.95 -9.54 -15.06
N ALA A 41 -5.71 -10.39 -14.36
CA ALA A 41 -5.61 -10.50 -12.91
C ALA A 41 -4.42 -11.36 -12.48
N ARG A 42 -4.22 -12.50 -13.14
CA ARG A 42 -3.15 -13.47 -12.86
C ARG A 42 -2.85 -14.33 -14.09
N ILE A 43 -1.60 -14.78 -14.22
CA ILE A 43 -1.18 -15.80 -15.20
C ILE A 43 -0.32 -16.84 -14.48
N TRP A 44 -0.50 -18.10 -14.83
CA TRP A 44 0.26 -19.24 -14.33
C TRP A 44 0.81 -20.06 -15.49
N ALA A 45 2.12 -20.31 -15.46
CA ALA A 45 2.73 -21.38 -16.22
C ALA A 45 2.75 -22.65 -15.36
N VAL A 46 2.29 -23.77 -15.91
CA VAL A 46 2.41 -25.07 -15.23
C VAL A 46 3.77 -25.66 -15.62
N PRO A 47 4.68 -25.93 -14.66
CA PRO A 47 5.98 -26.51 -14.98
C PRO A 47 5.85 -27.80 -15.79
N GLY A 48 6.55 -27.85 -16.93
CA GLY A 48 6.60 -29.03 -17.80
C GLY A 48 5.34 -29.31 -18.63
N THR A 49 4.30 -28.47 -18.60
CA THR A 49 3.09 -28.69 -19.40
C THR A 49 2.54 -27.41 -20.05
N SER A 50 1.73 -27.62 -21.10
CA SER A 50 0.86 -26.64 -21.74
C SER A 50 -0.58 -27.13 -21.58
N PRO A 51 -1.53 -26.28 -21.16
CA PRO A 51 -1.58 -24.84 -21.43
C PRO A 51 -1.09 -23.93 -20.30
N ILE A 52 -0.79 -22.69 -20.68
CA ILE A 52 -0.70 -21.54 -19.77
C ILE A 52 -2.12 -21.17 -19.36
N MET A 53 -2.34 -20.86 -18.08
CA MET A 53 -3.64 -20.45 -17.56
C MET A 53 -3.61 -18.99 -17.15
N GLY A 54 -4.62 -18.22 -17.53
CA GLY A 54 -4.79 -16.82 -17.13
C GLY A 54 -6.18 -16.55 -16.59
N LEU A 55 -6.27 -15.70 -15.58
CA LEU A 55 -7.50 -15.13 -15.08
C LEU A 55 -7.65 -13.72 -15.67
N TYR A 56 -8.63 -13.55 -16.56
CA TYR A 56 -8.90 -12.30 -17.27
C TYR A 56 -10.19 -11.66 -16.79
N ARG A 57 -10.25 -10.32 -16.88
CA ARG A 57 -11.42 -9.50 -16.57
C ARG A 57 -11.82 -8.67 -17.79
N ALA A 58 -13.08 -8.76 -18.15
CA ALA A 58 -13.69 -7.97 -19.21
C ALA A 58 -15.17 -7.74 -18.90
N ASP A 59 -15.76 -6.65 -19.37
CA ASP A 59 -17.17 -6.32 -19.24
C ASP A 59 -18.05 -7.40 -19.85
N ASP A 60 -17.64 -7.91 -21.02
CA ASP A 60 -18.31 -8.97 -21.74
C ASP A 60 -17.32 -9.82 -22.58
N ARG A 61 -17.88 -10.84 -23.25
CA ARG A 61 -17.09 -11.76 -24.10
C ARG A 61 -16.49 -11.05 -25.33
N PRO A 62 -17.23 -10.20 -26.08
CA PRO A 62 -16.66 -9.43 -27.18
C PRO A 62 -15.45 -8.58 -26.80
N GLN A 63 -15.47 -7.90 -25.65
CA GLN A 63 -14.33 -7.13 -25.15
C GLN A 63 -13.14 -8.06 -24.89
N LEU A 64 -13.34 -9.18 -24.19
CA LEU A 64 -12.26 -10.16 -23.97
C LEU A 64 -11.66 -10.64 -25.30
N ASP A 65 -12.49 -11.00 -26.27
CA ASP A 65 -12.02 -11.47 -27.57
C ASP A 65 -11.22 -10.38 -28.31
N ALA A 66 -11.57 -9.09 -28.14
CA ALA A 66 -10.81 -7.98 -28.70
C ALA A 66 -9.45 -7.80 -28.01
N LEU A 67 -9.39 -7.92 -26.68
CA LEU A 67 -8.15 -7.86 -25.92
C LEU A 67 -7.21 -8.99 -26.32
N LEU A 68 -7.72 -10.23 -26.42
CA LEU A 68 -6.93 -11.39 -26.81
C LEU A 68 -6.42 -11.26 -28.26
N ARG A 69 -7.24 -10.79 -29.20
CA ARG A 69 -6.80 -10.51 -30.59
C ARG A 69 -5.70 -9.46 -30.68
N GLY A 70 -5.59 -8.58 -29.69
CA GLY A 70 -4.53 -7.57 -29.64
C GLY A 70 -3.16 -8.12 -29.23
N LEU A 71 -3.09 -9.36 -28.75
CA LEU A 71 -1.84 -9.97 -28.29
C LEU A 71 -0.92 -10.35 -29.48
N PRO A 72 0.36 -9.96 -29.47
CA PRO A 72 1.32 -10.28 -30.53
C PRO A 72 1.48 -11.76 -30.90
N LEU A 73 1.23 -12.66 -29.96
CA LEU A 73 1.26 -14.11 -30.17
C LEU A 73 -0.11 -14.70 -30.52
N TYR A 74 -1.18 -13.90 -30.63
CA TYR A 74 -2.54 -14.40 -30.84
C TYR A 74 -2.66 -15.42 -31.98
N ASP A 75 -2.02 -15.16 -33.12
CA ASP A 75 -2.04 -16.05 -34.29
C ASP A 75 -1.31 -17.39 -34.05
N TRP A 76 -0.46 -17.47 -33.04
CA TRP A 76 0.24 -18.69 -32.61
C TRP A 76 -0.47 -19.37 -31.44
N MET A 77 -1.49 -18.73 -30.86
CA MET A 77 -2.18 -19.26 -29.69
C MET A 77 -3.39 -20.11 -30.08
N ARG A 78 -3.50 -21.30 -29.47
CA ARG A 78 -4.78 -21.98 -29.30
C ARG A 78 -5.37 -21.59 -27.96
N ILE A 79 -6.49 -20.87 -28.00
CA ILE A 79 -7.12 -20.29 -26.82
C ILE A 79 -8.44 -20.99 -26.51
N THR A 80 -8.62 -21.40 -25.27
CA THR A 80 -9.90 -21.82 -24.69
C THR A 80 -10.32 -20.80 -23.65
N VAL A 81 -11.53 -20.25 -23.81
CA VAL A 81 -12.11 -19.28 -22.87
C VAL A 81 -13.29 -19.90 -22.14
N THR A 82 -13.21 -19.93 -20.81
CA THR A 82 -14.29 -20.38 -19.93
C THR A 82 -14.78 -19.22 -19.07
N PRO A 83 -16.02 -18.74 -19.23
CA PRO A 83 -16.62 -17.76 -18.33
C PRO A 83 -16.66 -18.33 -16.90
N LEU A 84 -16.24 -17.54 -15.93
CA LEU A 84 -16.26 -17.93 -14.52
C LEU A 84 -17.42 -17.26 -13.80
N GLY A 85 -18.08 -18.03 -12.95
CA GLY A 85 -19.09 -17.55 -12.01
C GLY A 85 -18.54 -17.54 -10.58
N PRO A 86 -19.13 -16.73 -9.68
CA PRO A 86 -18.72 -16.68 -8.29
C PRO A 86 -19.00 -18.02 -7.59
N HIS A 87 -17.99 -18.57 -6.91
CA HIS A 87 -18.16 -19.77 -6.08
C HIS A 87 -18.50 -19.38 -4.63
N PRO A 88 -19.39 -20.11 -3.91
CA PRO A 88 -19.73 -19.80 -2.52
C PRO A 88 -18.53 -19.84 -1.56
N ASN A 89 -17.53 -20.68 -1.83
CA ASN A 89 -16.31 -20.79 -1.04
C ASN A 89 -15.15 -19.92 -1.57
N ASP A 90 -15.42 -18.98 -2.48
CA ASP A 90 -14.39 -18.05 -2.96
C ASP A 90 -13.96 -17.13 -1.79
N PRO A 91 -12.67 -17.13 -1.38
CA PRO A 91 -12.20 -16.30 -0.28
C PRO A 91 -12.35 -14.80 -0.55
N ALA A 92 -12.42 -14.36 -1.81
CA ALA A 92 -12.77 -12.98 -2.15
C ALA A 92 -14.22 -12.64 -1.76
N ARG A 93 -15.12 -13.63 -1.72
CA ARG A 93 -16.53 -13.50 -1.28
C ARG A 93 -16.71 -13.60 0.23
N ALA A 94 -15.82 -14.29 0.94
CA ALA A 94 -15.79 -14.28 2.42
C ALA A 94 -15.50 -12.88 3.01
N ALA A 95 -15.19 -11.90 2.14
CA ALA A 95 -15.16 -10.49 2.45
C ALA A 95 -16.54 -9.83 2.59
N ALA A 96 -17.62 -10.45 2.14
CA ALA A 96 -18.97 -9.98 2.38
C ALA A 96 -19.46 -10.51 3.74
N PRO A 97 -20.12 -9.68 4.57
CA PRO A 97 -20.58 -10.11 5.88
C PRO A 97 -21.66 -11.20 5.72
N GLY A 98 -21.36 -12.41 6.19
CA GLY A 98 -22.35 -13.48 6.31
C GLY A 98 -23.45 -13.12 7.32
N PRO A 99 -24.61 -13.79 7.28
CA PRO A 99 -25.73 -13.47 8.17
C PRO A 99 -25.36 -13.73 9.63
N ALA A 100 -25.78 -12.78 10.48
CA ALA A 100 -25.73 -12.73 11.94
C ALA A 100 -25.34 -14.04 12.66
N GLY A 101 -24.04 -14.21 12.88
CA GLY A 101 -23.48 -15.28 13.70
C GLY A 101 -22.37 -14.75 14.60
N GLY A 102 -22.73 -14.02 15.66
CA GLY A 102 -21.94 -13.76 16.88
C GLY A 102 -20.54 -13.11 16.79
N ARG A 103 -19.91 -13.01 15.62
CA ARG A 103 -18.53 -12.55 15.45
C ARG A 103 -18.49 -11.30 14.59
N LEU A 104 -17.86 -10.26 15.13
CA LEU A 104 -17.64 -9.00 14.42
C LEU A 104 -16.74 -9.24 13.19
N PRO A 105 -16.90 -8.45 12.12
CA PRO A 105 -15.96 -8.49 11.00
C PRO A 105 -14.54 -8.19 11.50
N GLY A 106 -13.55 -8.91 10.97
CA GLY A 106 -12.15 -8.59 11.25
C GLY A 106 -11.76 -7.27 10.57
N PRO A 107 -10.85 -6.49 11.17
CA PRO A 107 -10.45 -5.19 10.61
C PRO A 107 -9.67 -5.39 9.31
N ARG A 108 -9.94 -4.53 8.33
CA ARG A 108 -9.17 -4.36 7.10
C ARG A 108 -8.44 -3.04 7.15
N LEU A 109 -7.17 -3.05 6.73
CA LEU A 109 -6.35 -1.85 6.65
C LEU A 109 -6.17 -1.44 5.19
N THR A 110 -6.66 -0.26 4.84
CA THR A 110 -6.50 0.32 3.49
C THR A 110 -5.58 1.53 3.59
N LEU A 111 -4.52 1.57 2.77
CA LEU A 111 -3.56 2.68 2.77
C LEU A 111 -4.28 3.98 2.38
N VAL A 112 -4.14 5.00 3.22
CA VAL A 112 -4.69 6.35 2.99
C VAL A 112 -3.61 7.24 2.41
N TYR A 113 -2.45 7.31 3.07
CA TYR A 113 -1.26 7.97 2.55
C TYR A 113 0.02 7.43 3.21
N ARG A 114 1.13 7.66 2.52
CA ARG A 114 2.49 7.61 3.03
C ARG A 114 3.03 9.03 3.11
N LEU A 115 3.53 9.43 4.28
CA LEU A 115 4.19 10.71 4.54
C LEU A 115 5.67 10.45 4.80
N GLU A 116 6.53 11.20 4.12
CA GLU A 116 7.96 11.29 4.39
C GLU A 116 8.26 12.70 4.91
N ALA A 117 8.65 12.79 6.18
CA ALA A 117 8.81 14.05 6.89
C ALA A 117 10.24 14.23 7.40
N ALA A 118 10.81 15.41 7.14
CA ALA A 118 12.09 15.82 7.68
C ALA A 118 11.95 16.22 9.15
N LEU A 119 12.95 15.89 9.95
CA LEU A 119 13.00 16.17 11.39
C LEU A 119 14.09 17.20 11.70
N ASP A 120 13.83 18.05 12.69
CA ASP A 120 14.86 18.90 13.29
C ASP A 120 15.54 18.23 14.49
N ALA A 121 16.62 18.83 14.96
CA ALA A 121 17.24 18.51 16.23
C ALA A 121 16.19 18.54 17.36
N PRO A 122 16.09 17.48 18.17
CA PRO A 122 15.13 17.44 19.25
C PRO A 122 15.40 18.52 20.30
N LEU A 123 14.35 19.25 20.70
CA LEU A 123 14.39 20.03 21.92
C LEU A 123 14.32 19.07 23.10
N ASP A 124 15.41 19.01 23.85
CA ASP A 124 15.54 18.12 24.99
C ASP A 124 15.20 18.84 26.29
N LEU A 125 14.14 18.41 26.96
CA LEU A 125 13.69 18.99 28.24
C LEU A 125 14.27 18.23 29.44
N GLY A 126 14.85 17.05 29.22
CA GLY A 126 15.32 16.18 30.29
C GLY A 126 14.19 15.42 31.01
N GLU A 127 14.52 14.94 32.21
CA GLU A 127 13.60 14.15 33.04
C GLU A 127 12.44 14.99 33.58
N VAL A 128 11.21 14.49 33.38
CA VAL A 128 9.99 14.99 34.01
C VAL A 128 9.26 13.85 34.72
N ALA A 129 8.20 14.15 35.47
CA ALA A 129 7.46 13.16 36.24
C ALA A 129 6.96 11.95 35.42
N ALA A 130 6.74 12.11 34.11
CA ALA A 130 6.28 11.05 33.21
C ALA A 130 7.42 10.27 32.52
N GLY A 131 8.69 10.68 32.68
CA GLY A 131 9.85 10.17 31.95
C GLY A 131 10.63 11.28 31.25
N HIS A 132 11.55 10.93 30.35
CA HIS A 132 12.41 11.88 29.68
C HIS A 132 11.68 12.56 28.51
N ARG A 133 11.47 13.88 28.59
CA ARG A 133 10.67 14.65 27.63
C ARG A 133 11.55 15.21 26.50
N ARG A 134 11.15 14.94 25.26
CA ARG A 134 11.75 15.53 24.06
C ARG A 134 10.66 16.02 23.11
N ILE A 135 10.95 17.06 22.34
CA ILE A 135 10.05 17.56 21.29
C ILE A 135 10.82 17.56 19.98
N VAL A 136 10.31 16.84 18.98
CA VAL A 136 10.96 16.70 17.67
C VAL A 136 10.10 17.41 16.64
N ALA A 137 10.59 18.52 16.08
CA ALA A 137 9.86 19.26 15.05
C ALA A 137 9.86 18.49 13.72
N LEU A 138 8.72 18.53 13.02
CA LEU A 138 8.59 18.09 11.63
C LEU A 138 8.65 19.35 10.76
N THR A 139 9.73 19.49 9.99
CA THR A 139 10.10 20.76 9.32
C THR A 139 9.68 20.82 7.86
N GLY A 140 9.07 19.77 7.35
CA GLY A 140 8.61 19.67 5.96
C GLY A 140 8.47 18.23 5.55
N GLY A 141 7.98 18.00 4.34
CA GLY A 141 7.79 16.66 3.82
C GLY A 141 6.73 16.61 2.72
N THR A 142 6.62 15.44 2.11
CA THR A 142 5.59 15.14 1.11
C THR A 142 4.78 13.94 1.56
N PHE A 143 3.50 13.93 1.20
CA PHE A 143 2.67 12.75 1.38
C PHE A 143 1.96 12.39 0.08
N ALA A 144 1.76 11.10 -0.14
CA ALA A 144 1.02 10.57 -1.28
C ALA A 144 0.29 9.29 -0.90
N GLY A 145 -0.92 9.15 -1.43
CA GLY A 145 -1.74 7.96 -1.37
C GLY A 145 -2.60 7.84 -2.63
N PRO A 146 -3.47 6.81 -2.72
CA PRO A 146 -4.27 6.57 -3.91
C PRO A 146 -5.16 7.77 -4.30
N ASP A 147 -5.78 8.41 -3.31
CA ASP A 147 -6.79 9.45 -3.53
C ASP A 147 -6.35 10.86 -3.11
N ILE A 148 -5.27 10.97 -2.33
CA ILE A 148 -4.79 12.23 -1.76
C ILE A 148 -3.28 12.34 -1.79
N ARG A 149 -2.77 13.54 -2.05
CA ARG A 149 -1.34 13.87 -2.00
C ARG A 149 -1.13 15.34 -1.71
N GLY A 150 0.08 15.69 -1.29
CA GLY A 150 0.49 17.07 -1.04
C GLY A 150 1.72 17.16 -0.16
N ILE A 151 1.75 18.18 0.71
CA ILE A 151 2.91 18.52 1.53
C ILE A 151 2.57 18.57 3.03
N LEU A 152 3.58 18.36 3.86
CA LEU A 152 3.54 18.69 5.28
C LEU A 152 3.89 20.16 5.48
N LEU A 153 3.06 20.89 6.24
CA LEU A 153 3.32 22.29 6.54
C LEU A 153 4.34 22.43 7.69
N PRO A 154 5.40 23.23 7.49
CA PRO A 154 6.39 23.51 8.54
C PRO A 154 5.83 24.43 9.62
N GLY A 155 6.51 24.46 10.78
CA GLY A 155 6.27 25.45 11.84
C GLY A 155 5.08 25.17 12.77
N ALA A 156 4.21 24.22 12.42
CA ALA A 156 3.05 23.79 13.24
C ALA A 156 2.99 22.27 13.46
N SER A 157 4.11 21.57 13.22
CA SER A 157 4.17 20.12 13.22
C SER A 157 5.30 19.62 14.11
N ALA A 158 5.01 18.75 15.08
CA ALA A 158 6.00 18.16 15.97
C ALA A 158 5.51 16.87 16.64
N ASP A 159 6.44 16.12 17.23
CA ASP A 159 6.20 14.98 18.10
C ASP A 159 6.64 15.30 19.53
N TRP A 160 5.69 15.33 20.46
CA TRP A 160 5.94 15.52 21.88
C TRP A 160 6.16 14.16 22.55
N GLN A 161 7.42 13.72 22.57
CA GLN A 161 7.82 12.40 23.04
C GLN A 161 8.04 12.33 24.54
N ILE A 162 7.66 11.22 25.16
CA ILE A 162 8.15 10.76 26.46
C ILE A 162 8.93 9.47 26.23
N ALA A 163 10.22 9.46 26.56
CA ALA A 163 10.98 8.22 26.66
C ALA A 163 10.89 7.67 28.09
N LEU A 164 10.47 6.42 28.20
CA LEU A 164 10.38 5.68 29.45
C LEU A 164 11.73 5.03 29.79
N ALA A 165 11.87 4.58 31.04
CA ALA A 165 13.12 4.00 31.55
C ALA A 165 13.59 2.73 30.80
N ASP A 166 12.65 1.99 30.18
CA ASP A 166 12.95 0.81 29.37
C ASP A 166 13.33 1.15 27.91
N GLY A 167 13.37 2.44 27.56
CA GLY A 167 13.64 2.93 26.21
C GLY A 167 12.39 3.04 25.31
N THR A 168 11.21 2.64 25.80
CA THR A 168 9.94 2.85 25.07
C THR A 168 9.68 4.35 24.90
N ALA A 169 9.38 4.79 23.69
CA ALA A 169 8.98 6.15 23.39
C ALA A 169 7.47 6.25 23.13
N LEU A 170 6.78 7.05 23.94
CA LEU A 170 5.40 7.45 23.73
C LEU A 170 5.39 8.78 22.97
N GLY A 171 4.66 8.85 21.85
CA GLY A 171 4.56 10.05 21.03
C GLY A 171 3.15 10.64 21.07
N ASP A 172 3.08 11.97 21.09
CA ASP A 172 1.88 12.76 20.79
C ASP A 172 2.27 13.62 19.58
N ILE A 173 2.03 13.09 18.39
CA ILE A 173 2.45 13.67 17.12
C ILE A 173 1.28 14.52 16.62
N ARG A 174 1.55 15.78 16.29
CA ARG A 174 0.55 16.68 15.70
C ARG A 174 1.18 17.37 14.52
N TYR A 175 0.51 17.32 13.38
CA TYR A 175 1.00 17.92 12.15
C TYR A 175 -0.15 18.36 11.27
N THR A 176 0.15 19.28 10.35
CA THR A 176 -0.82 19.74 9.36
C THR A 176 -0.33 19.41 7.96
N LEU A 177 -1.17 18.72 7.20
CA LEU A 177 -0.95 18.46 5.78
C LEU A 177 -1.75 19.46 4.95
N ARG A 178 -1.21 19.81 3.78
CA ARG A 178 -1.92 20.56 2.74
C ARG A 178 -1.95 19.73 1.46
N THR A 179 -3.14 19.43 0.97
CA THR A 179 -3.32 18.70 -0.29
C THR A 179 -2.89 19.58 -1.48
N ASP A 180 -2.68 18.96 -2.64
CA ASP A 180 -2.45 19.69 -3.90
C ASP A 180 -3.61 20.62 -4.27
N ALA A 181 -4.84 20.28 -3.84
CA ALA A 181 -6.03 21.11 -4.02
C ALA A 181 -6.11 22.28 -3.03
N GLY A 182 -5.20 22.35 -2.06
CA GLY A 182 -5.14 23.41 -1.04
C GLY A 182 -5.90 23.11 0.25
N ASP A 183 -6.59 21.96 0.34
CA ASP A 183 -7.29 21.54 1.56
C ASP A 183 -6.31 21.24 2.70
N LEU A 184 -6.70 21.59 3.93
CA LEU A 184 -5.90 21.33 5.13
C LEU A 184 -6.42 20.11 5.87
N LEU A 185 -5.50 19.25 6.30
CA LEU A 185 -5.75 18.11 7.16
C LEU A 185 -4.94 18.28 8.44
N TYR A 186 -5.60 18.50 9.57
CA TYR A 186 -4.96 18.42 10.87
C TYR A 186 -4.92 16.96 11.31
N VAL A 187 -3.73 16.48 11.66
CA VAL A 187 -3.52 15.09 12.03
C VAL A 187 -2.94 15.03 13.44
N ARG A 188 -3.57 14.20 14.27
CA ARG A 188 -3.10 13.88 15.63
C ARG A 188 -2.91 12.38 15.75
N SER A 189 -1.70 11.96 16.14
CA SER A 189 -1.37 10.56 16.33
C SER A 189 -0.80 10.32 17.73
N ARG A 190 -1.33 9.34 18.46
CA ARG A 190 -0.74 8.85 19.71
C ARG A 190 0.02 7.56 19.42
N SER A 191 1.34 7.59 19.56
CA SER A 191 2.21 6.49 19.16
C SER A 191 2.91 5.80 20.32
N VAL A 192 3.28 4.55 20.10
CA VAL A 192 4.26 3.82 20.90
C VAL A 192 5.37 3.32 19.98
N ARG A 193 6.62 3.52 20.39
CA ARG A 193 7.80 2.93 19.75
C ARG A 193 8.63 2.16 20.79
N HIS A 194 8.84 0.88 20.55
CA HIS A 194 9.66 0.02 21.42
C HIS A 194 10.34 -1.08 20.62
N GLY A 195 11.41 -1.65 21.18
CA GLY A 195 12.22 -2.69 20.56
C GLY A 195 13.24 -3.24 21.55
N SER A 196 14.13 -4.12 21.11
CA SER A 196 15.25 -4.55 21.95
C SER A 196 16.17 -3.36 22.27
N ALA A 197 16.90 -3.42 23.39
CA ALA A 197 17.84 -2.37 23.77
C ALA A 197 18.88 -2.08 22.68
N GLU A 198 19.34 -3.11 21.97
CA GLU A 198 20.26 -2.99 20.84
C GLU A 198 19.63 -2.18 19.68
N VAL A 199 18.42 -2.55 19.27
CA VAL A 199 17.68 -1.86 18.20
C VAL A 199 17.43 -0.39 18.57
N LEU A 200 17.01 -0.13 19.82
CA LEU A 200 16.78 1.23 20.31
C LEU A 200 18.07 2.06 20.38
N ALA A 201 19.20 1.45 20.73
CA ALA A 201 20.49 2.13 20.75
C ALA A 201 20.95 2.54 19.33
N ARG A 202 20.74 1.67 18.33
CA ARG A 202 21.00 2.00 16.90
C ARG A 202 20.13 3.17 16.44
N LEU A 203 18.82 3.12 16.74
CA LEU A 203 17.89 4.22 16.44
C LEU A 203 18.32 5.53 17.13
N GLY A 204 18.79 5.46 18.38
CA GLY A 204 19.27 6.62 19.13
C GLY A 204 20.53 7.27 18.54
N ARG A 205 21.36 6.49 17.83
CA ARG A 205 22.53 6.99 17.08
C ARG A 205 22.17 7.51 15.69
N GLY A 206 20.91 7.42 15.27
CA GLY A 206 20.46 7.85 13.94
C GLY A 206 20.88 6.89 12.82
N GLU A 207 21.13 5.63 13.14
CA GLU A 207 21.34 4.58 12.13
C GLU A 207 20.02 4.25 11.43
N ASP A 208 20.09 3.88 10.16
CA ASP A 208 18.94 3.32 9.45
C ASP A 208 18.70 1.89 9.93
N VAL A 209 17.54 1.68 10.54
CA VAL A 209 17.12 0.38 11.10
C VAL A 209 15.86 -0.08 10.38
N ASP A 210 15.81 -1.36 9.99
CA ASP A 210 14.64 -1.94 9.35
C ASP A 210 13.40 -1.78 10.26
N PRO A 211 12.32 -1.15 9.78
CA PRO A 211 11.09 -0.96 10.56
C PRO A 211 10.40 -2.24 11.04
N SER A 212 10.81 -3.42 10.56
CA SER A 212 10.35 -4.73 11.06
C SER A 212 11.07 -5.19 12.34
N GLU A 213 12.21 -4.60 12.69
CA GLU A 213 12.99 -4.94 13.89
C GLU A 213 12.45 -4.28 15.18
N TYR A 214 11.53 -3.32 15.05
CA TYR A 214 10.90 -2.63 16.18
C TYR A 214 9.43 -2.36 15.94
N VAL A 215 8.70 -2.11 17.02
CA VAL A 215 7.33 -1.62 16.93
C VAL A 215 7.37 -0.10 16.88
N PHE A 216 6.68 0.48 15.91
CA PHE A 216 6.31 1.88 15.90
C PHE A 216 4.92 2.01 15.29
N ARG A 217 3.92 2.17 16.16
CA ARG A 217 2.49 2.20 15.77
C ARG A 217 1.79 3.35 16.46
N ALA A 218 0.77 3.91 15.80
CA ALA A 218 -0.03 4.97 16.36
C ALA A 218 -1.52 4.84 16.04
N ALA A 219 -2.37 5.21 16.99
CA ALA A 219 -3.76 5.54 16.70
C ALA A 219 -3.81 6.97 16.16
N THR A 220 -4.46 7.18 15.03
CA THR A 220 -4.45 8.46 14.30
C THR A 220 -5.87 8.98 14.09
N GLU A 221 -6.03 10.27 14.28
CA GLU A 221 -7.25 11.04 14.04
C GLU A 221 -6.92 12.12 13.01
N ILE A 222 -7.85 12.37 12.09
CA ILE A 222 -7.70 13.36 11.02
C ILE A 222 -8.93 14.28 11.06
N GLU A 223 -8.68 15.58 11.01
CA GLU A 223 -9.72 16.61 10.97
C GLU A 223 -9.54 17.49 9.73
N THR A 224 -10.63 17.76 9.02
CA THR A 224 -10.64 18.66 7.87
C THR A 224 -12.00 19.32 7.64
N ALA A 225 -11.97 20.56 7.14
CA ALA A 225 -13.16 21.28 6.67
C ALA A 225 -13.51 20.96 5.20
N ALA A 226 -12.67 20.21 4.49
CA ALA A 226 -12.85 19.88 3.09
C ALA A 226 -14.02 18.91 2.90
N ARG A 227 -15.13 19.40 2.34
CA ARG A 227 -16.37 18.61 2.17
C ARG A 227 -16.16 17.33 1.34
N GLY A 228 -15.28 17.39 0.33
CA GLY A 228 -14.95 16.22 -0.50
C GLY A 228 -14.15 15.14 0.24
N LEU A 229 -13.57 15.47 1.40
CA LEU A 229 -12.75 14.59 2.22
C LEU A 229 -13.38 14.30 3.59
N ASP A 230 -14.68 14.54 3.75
CA ASP A 230 -15.38 14.36 5.03
C ASP A 230 -15.31 12.92 5.58
N TRP A 231 -15.03 11.95 4.73
CA TRP A 231 -14.76 10.57 5.16
C TRP A 231 -13.54 10.48 6.10
N LEU A 232 -12.56 11.40 5.99
CA LEU A 232 -11.41 11.47 6.88
C LEU A 232 -11.81 11.82 8.31
N ASN A 233 -12.83 12.66 8.50
CA ASN A 233 -13.35 13.04 9.82
C ASN A 233 -14.04 11.87 10.55
N LYS A 234 -14.43 10.82 9.80
CA LYS A 234 -15.26 9.71 10.28
C LYS A 234 -14.50 8.38 10.36
N GLY A 235 -13.26 8.36 9.88
CA GLY A 235 -12.44 7.15 9.84
C GLY A 235 -11.77 6.84 11.18
N VAL A 236 -11.46 5.55 11.38
CA VAL A 236 -10.55 5.10 12.42
C VAL A 236 -9.24 4.76 11.74
N PHE A 237 -8.13 5.35 12.19
CA PHE A 237 -6.85 5.18 11.51
C PHE A 237 -5.77 4.57 12.39
N VAL A 238 -4.96 3.72 11.77
CA VAL A 238 -3.73 3.17 12.35
C VAL A 238 -2.56 3.62 11.50
N THR A 239 -1.51 4.11 12.14
CA THR A 239 -0.27 4.52 11.48
C THR A 239 0.86 3.58 11.84
N VAL A 240 1.63 3.21 10.83
CA VAL A 240 2.92 2.51 10.93
C VAL A 240 4.02 3.54 10.75
N GLY A 241 4.93 3.62 11.72
CA GLY A 241 6.08 4.52 11.67
C GLY A 241 7.37 3.82 11.33
N GLY A 242 8.26 4.52 10.63
CA GLY A 242 9.65 4.12 10.40
C GLY A 242 10.58 5.32 10.60
N ARG A 243 11.72 5.09 11.25
CA ARG A 243 12.79 6.08 11.39
C ARG A 243 13.85 5.86 10.32
N ARG A 244 14.26 6.95 9.71
CA ARG A 244 15.52 7.09 8.95
C ARG A 244 16.36 8.16 9.65
N SER A 245 17.66 8.23 9.39
CA SER A 245 18.59 9.10 10.12
C SER A 245 18.04 10.49 10.52
N ALA A 246 17.57 11.29 9.55
CA ALA A 246 17.00 12.64 9.77
C ALA A 246 15.52 12.76 9.35
N GLU A 247 14.86 11.63 9.10
CA GLU A 247 13.50 11.60 8.57
C GLU A 247 12.63 10.60 9.33
N VAL A 248 11.33 10.81 9.26
CA VAL A 248 10.34 9.83 9.68
C VAL A 248 9.40 9.53 8.53
N VAL A 249 9.07 8.26 8.38
CA VAL A 249 8.06 7.79 7.45
C VAL A 249 6.84 7.37 8.26
N TYR A 250 5.66 7.84 7.84
CA TYR A 250 4.39 7.40 8.37
C TYR A 250 3.52 6.83 7.24
N GLU A 251 3.07 5.59 7.39
CA GLU A 251 2.02 5.01 6.55
C GLU A 251 0.75 4.93 7.36
N THR A 252 -0.26 5.71 6.97
CA THR A 252 -1.54 5.79 7.66
C THR A 252 -2.58 4.97 6.90
N TYR A 253 -3.28 4.11 7.63
CA TYR A 253 -4.27 3.19 7.10
C TYR A 253 -5.63 3.44 7.73
N LEU A 254 -6.68 3.40 6.92
CA LEU A 254 -8.07 3.36 7.37
C LEU A 254 -8.40 1.93 7.83
N ALA A 255 -8.90 1.80 9.05
CA ALA A 255 -9.46 0.58 9.59
C ALA A 255 -10.96 0.51 9.27
N GLY A 256 -11.37 -0.50 8.51
CA GLY A 256 -12.77 -0.75 8.12
C GLY A 256 -13.16 -2.22 8.13
#